data_AF-A0A6C2C959-F1
#
_entry.id   AF-A0A6C2C959-F1
#
_cell.length_a   1.000
_cell.length_b   1.000
_cell.length_c   1.000
_cell.angle_alpha   90.00
_cell.angle_beta   90.00
_cell.angle_gamma   90.00
#
_symmetry.space_group_name_H-M   'P 1'
#
loop_
_entity.id
_entity.type
_entity.pdbx_description
1 polymer ?
#
loop_
_entity_poly.entity_id
_entity_poly.type
_entity_poly.pdbx_seq_one_letter_code
_entity_poly.pdbx_strand_id
1 'polypeptide(L)' 'MSEKNTQTERNKRWQEKNKEQAKYLQYRSYARSFIRNLATDDDIEELKQLMAERESGEQ' A
#
# COMPACT_ATOMS: atom_id res chain seq x y z
N MET A 1 -31.21 0.76 11.28
CA MET A 1 -30.48 1.93 10.71
C MET A 1 -30.23 2.87 11.88
N SER A 2 -29.10 3.52 12.14
CA SER A 2 -28.03 4.03 11.29
C SER A 2 -26.86 4.46 12.19
N GLU A 3 -25.68 3.82 12.09
CA GLU A 3 -24.43 4.34 12.68
C GLU A 3 -23.22 4.13 11.75
N LYS A 4 -23.44 3.88 10.46
CA LYS A 4 -22.36 3.58 9.50
C LYS A 4 -21.73 4.81 8.83
N ASN A 5 -22.12 6.04 9.18
CA ASN A 5 -21.83 7.21 8.34
C ASN A 5 -21.28 8.45 9.09
N THR A 6 -20.62 8.27 10.23
CA THR A 6 -19.84 9.36 10.87
C THR A 6 -18.34 9.17 10.71
N GLN A 7 -17.92 7.92 10.47
CA GLN A 7 -16.52 7.58 10.29
C GLN A 7 -16.01 7.96 8.90
N THR A 8 -16.88 7.97 7.89
CA THR A 8 -16.54 8.33 6.50
C THR A 8 -16.04 9.77 6.37
N GLU A 9 -16.74 10.73 6.97
CA GLU A 9 -16.39 12.15 6.87
C GLU A 9 -15.15 12.50 7.70
N ARG A 10 -15.00 11.88 8.87
CA ARG A 10 -13.82 12.05 9.73
C ARG A 10 -12.58 11.37 9.11
N ASN A 11 -12.74 10.20 8.50
CA ASN A 11 -11.67 9.52 7.76
C ASN A 11 -11.28 10.32 6.51
N LYS A 12 -12.25 10.88 5.76
CA LYS A 12 -11.97 11.77 4.63
C LYS A 12 -11.12 12.97 5.05
N ARG A 13 -11.52 13.70 6.10
CA ARG A 13 -10.76 14.85 6.60
C ARG A 13 -9.36 14.47 7.08
N TRP A 14 -9.20 13.29 7.70
CA TRP A 14 -7.89 12.78 8.09
C TRP A 14 -7.04 12.39 6.87
N GLN A 15 -7.62 11.70 5.89
CA GLN A 15 -6.97 11.35 4.63
C GLN A 15 -6.56 12.60 3.84
N GLU A 16 -7.37 13.66 3.85
CA GLU A 16 -7.03 14.92 3.17
C GLU A 16 -5.90 15.69 3.83
N LYS A 17 -5.79 15.61 5.15
CA LYS A 17 -4.66 16.18 5.91
C LYS A 17 -3.40 15.31 5.85
N ASN A 18 -3.57 14.01 5.60
CA ASN A 18 -2.51 13.00 5.62
C ASN A 18 -2.48 12.24 4.28
N LYS A 19 -2.61 12.94 3.15
CA LYS A 19 -2.75 12.33 1.81
C LYS A 19 -1.59 11.39 1.50
N GLU A 20 -0.38 11.79 1.86
CA GLU A 20 0.83 10.98 1.64
C GLU A 20 0.86 9.71 2.51
N GLN A 21 0.48 9.82 3.79
CA GLN A 21 0.39 8.67 4.69
C GLN A 21 -0.73 7.71 4.29
N ALA A 22 -1.88 8.24 3.87
CA ALA A 22 -2.98 7.44 3.35
C ALA A 22 -2.57 6.71 2.06
N LYS A 23 -1.91 7.40 1.14
CA LYS A 23 -1.36 6.84 -0.09
C LYS A 23 -0.31 5.75 0.21
N TYR A 24 0.59 5.97 1.16
CA TYR A 24 1.54 4.97 1.64
C TYR A 24 0.84 3.71 2.17
N LEU A 25 -0.14 3.87 3.06
CA LEU A 25 -0.88 2.74 3.64
C LEU A 25 -1.66 1.96 2.57
N GLN A 26 -2.24 2.67 1.60
CA GLN A 26 -2.95 2.08 0.48
C GLN A 26 -2.00 1.24 -0.39
N TYR A 27 -0.88 1.80 -0.84
CA TYR A 27 0.11 1.04 -1.62
C TYR A 27 0.69 -0.13 -0.83
N ARG A 28 0.97 0.05 0.46
CA ARG A 28 1.46 -1.04 1.31
C ARG A 28 0.45 -2.18 1.38
N SER A 29 -0.83 -1.86 1.50
CA SER A 29 -1.88 -2.88 1.56
C SER A 29 -2.05 -3.59 0.22
N TYR A 30 -2.01 -2.85 -0.89
CA TYR A 30 -2.07 -3.43 -2.23
C TYR A 30 -0.86 -4.30 -2.54
N ALA A 31 0.35 -3.84 -2.26
CA ALA A 31 1.57 -4.63 -2.46
C ALA A 31 1.50 -5.96 -1.70
N ARG A 32 1.05 -5.94 -0.44
CA ARG A 32 0.87 -7.18 0.35
C ARG A 32 -0.16 -8.12 -0.26
N SER A 33 -1.27 -7.60 -0.78
CA SER A 33 -2.30 -8.42 -1.42
C SER A 33 -1.82 -8.97 -2.76
N PHE A 34 -1.07 -8.17 -3.52
CA PHE A 34 -0.49 -8.55 -4.79
C PHE A 34 0.49 -9.69 -4.61
N ILE A 35 1.52 -9.52 -3.78
CA ILE A 35 2.54 -10.54 -3.48
C ILE A 35 1.92 -11.84 -2.97
N ARG A 36 0.83 -11.76 -2.19
CA ARG A 36 0.23 -12.96 -1.58
C ARG A 36 -0.71 -13.73 -2.50
N ASN A 37 -1.51 -13.03 -3.30
CA ASN A 37 -2.67 -13.63 -3.96
C ASN A 37 -2.67 -13.50 -5.49
N LEU A 38 -1.89 -12.59 -6.06
CA LEU A 38 -1.96 -12.23 -7.49
C LEU A 38 -0.62 -12.40 -8.21
N ALA A 39 0.49 -12.17 -7.52
CA ALA A 39 1.83 -12.23 -8.09
C ALA A 39 2.14 -13.64 -8.60
N THR A 40 2.70 -13.69 -9.80
CA THR A 40 3.28 -14.90 -10.38
C THR A 40 4.70 -15.13 -9.85
N ASP A 41 5.27 -16.30 -10.11
CA ASP A 41 6.66 -16.59 -9.71
C ASP A 41 7.66 -15.59 -10.31
N ASP A 42 7.41 -15.13 -11.55
CA ASP A 42 8.22 -14.12 -12.24
C ASP A 42 8.14 -12.76 -11.53
N ASP A 43 6.92 -12.31 -11.18
CA ASP A 43 6.72 -11.08 -10.40
C ASP A 43 7.44 -11.15 -9.04
N ILE A 44 7.42 -12.30 -8.37
CA ILE A 44 8.10 -12.48 -7.09
C ILE A 44 9.62 -12.40 -7.26
N GLU A 45 10.17 -12.93 -8.36
CA GLU A 45 11.59 -12.83 -8.66
C GLU A 45 12.01 -11.38 -8.96
N GLU A 46 11.25 -10.68 -9.80
CA GLU A 46 11.47 -9.24 -10.09
C GLU A 46 11.42 -8.41 -8.80
N LEU A 47 10.41 -8.62 -7.95
CA LEU A 47 10.28 -7.89 -6.68
C LEU A 47 11.46 -8.15 -5.73
N LYS A 48 12.03 -9.36 -5.73
CA LYS A 48 13.24 -9.65 -4.93
C LYS A 48 14.45 -8.91 -5.47
N GLN A 49 14.61 -8.82 -6.80
CA GLN A 49 15.69 -8.06 -7.42
C GLN A 49 15.58 -6.57 -7.05
N LEU A 50 14.39 -5.99 -7.20
CA LEU A 50 14.12 -4.59 -6.82
C LEU A 50 14.41 -4.31 -5.34
N MET A 51 14.13 -5.27 -4.44
CA MET A 51 14.47 -5.15 -3.02
C MET A 51 15.99 -5.19 -2.79
N ALA A 52 16.71 -6.07 -3.49
CA ALA A 52 18.15 -6.18 -3.41
C ALA A 52 18.86 -4.91 -3.92
N GLU A 53 18.41 -4.34 -5.04
CA GLU A 53 18.93 -3.06 -5.58
C GLU A 53 18.73 -1.90 -4.60
N ARG A 54 17.60 -1.90 -3.89
CA ARG A 54 17.32 -0.89 -2.85
C ARG A 54 18.17 -1.06 -1.60
N GLU A 55 18.54 -2.29 -1.24
CA GLU A 55 19.43 -2.58 -0.11
C GLU A 55 20.91 -2.33 -0.44
N SER A 56 21.33 -2.58 -1.70
CA SER A 56 22.70 -2.30 -2.15
C SER A 56 22.99 -0.80 -2.23
N GLY A 57 21.95 0.05 -2.24
CA GLY A 57 22.09 1.50 -2.31
C GLY A 57 22.45 2.01 -3.69
N GLU A 58 22.31 1.19 -4.73
CA GLU A 58 22.51 1.59 -6.14
C GLU A 58 21.27 2.31 -6.71
N GLN A 59 20.75 3.29 -5.97
CA GLN A 59 19.66 4.18 -6.41
C GLN A 59 20.15 5.56 -6.78
#